data_AF-A0A376P3W5-F1
#
_entry.id   AF-A0A376P3W5-F1
#
_cell.length_a   1.000
_cell.length_b   1.000
_cell.length_c   1.000
_cell.angle_alpha   90.00
_cell.angle_beta   90.00
_cell.angle_gamma   90.00
#
_symmetry.space_group_name_H-M   'P 1'
#
loop_
_entity.id
_entity.type
_entity.pdbx_description
1 polymer ?
#
loop_
_entity_poly.entity_id
_entity_poly.type
_entity_poly.pdbx_seq_one_letter_code
_entity_poly.pdbx_strand_id
1 'polypeptide(L)'
;MDTVNIYRLSFVSCLVVAMPCALAVEFNLNVLDKSMRDRIDISLLKEKGVIAPGEYFVSVAVNNNQISNGQKINWHKNDDKTIPCINDLLVDKFGLKPEVRQSLPLINQCVDFSSRPEMLFNFDQANQQLNISIPQAWLAWHSENWTPPSTWKEGVAGVLMDYNLFASSYRPQDGSSSTNLNAYGTAGINTGAWRLRSDYQLNQTDSDDNHEQSGEISRTYLFRPLPQLGSKLTLGETDFSSNIFDGFSYTGAALASDDRMLPWELRGYAPQISGIAQTNATVTISQSGRVIYQKKVPPGPFIIDDLNQSVQGTLDVKVTEEDGRREQFPGFGSIDALPDSSGTGSL
;
A
#
# COMPACT_ATOMS: atom_id res chain seq x y z
N MET A 1 31.83 85.61 6.74
CA MET A 1 32.72 84.64 7.38
C MET A 1 32.04 84.19 8.67
N ASP A 2 31.55 82.97 8.88
CA ASP A 2 31.51 81.76 8.08
C ASP A 2 30.29 80.96 8.55
N THR A 3 29.31 80.76 7.65
CA THR A 3 28.21 79.81 7.83
C THR A 3 28.70 78.44 7.37
N VAL A 4 29.42 77.73 8.23
CA VAL A 4 29.96 76.40 7.90
C VAL A 4 29.50 75.36 8.92
N ASN A 5 28.83 74.32 8.38
CA ASN A 5 28.79 72.94 8.89
C ASN A 5 27.84 72.49 10.01
N ILE A 6 26.61 73.01 10.11
CA ILE A 6 25.58 72.30 10.92
C ILE A 6 25.00 71.09 10.16
N TYR A 7 24.86 71.16 8.83
CA TYR A 7 24.31 70.05 8.03
C TYR A 7 25.23 68.83 7.87
N ARG A 8 26.56 68.98 8.04
CA ARG A 8 27.51 67.85 7.95
C ARG A 8 27.50 66.94 9.18
N LEU A 9 27.16 67.45 10.37
CA LEU A 9 27.12 66.65 11.60
C LEU A 9 25.85 65.79 11.71
N SER A 10 24.71 66.24 11.16
CA SER A 10 23.48 65.43 11.16
C SER A 10 23.53 64.23 10.20
N PHE A 11 24.27 64.33 9.08
CA PHE A 11 24.38 63.21 8.13
C PHE A 11 25.26 62.06 8.65
N VAL A 12 26.27 62.38 9.47
CA VAL A 12 27.16 61.37 10.07
C VAL A 12 26.48 60.60 11.20
N SER A 13 25.58 61.25 11.97
CA SER A 13 24.85 60.56 13.04
C SER A 13 23.79 59.57 12.53
N CYS A 14 23.26 59.76 11.31
CA CYS A 14 22.27 58.85 10.73
C CYS A 14 22.91 57.62 10.07
N LEU A 15 24.18 57.71 9.66
CA LEU A 15 24.89 56.61 8.99
C LEU A 15 25.34 55.50 9.96
N VAL A 16 25.48 55.80 11.26
CA VAL A 16 25.93 54.83 12.28
C VAL A 16 24.81 53.90 12.74
N VAL A 17 23.54 54.26 12.50
CA VAL A 17 22.38 53.45 12.94
C VAL A 17 21.99 52.39 11.90
N ALA A 18 22.57 52.42 10.70
CA ALA A 18 22.33 51.46 9.64
C ALA A 18 23.46 50.43 9.48
N MET A 19 24.12 50.04 10.58
CA MET A 19 24.99 48.85 10.55
C MET A 19 24.10 47.60 10.56
N PRO A 20 24.06 46.80 9.48
CA PRO A 20 23.43 45.49 9.56
C PRO A 20 24.21 44.69 10.60
N CYS A 21 23.52 44.26 11.65
CA CYS A 21 24.08 43.40 12.66
C CYS A 21 24.35 42.05 12.01
N ALA A 22 25.56 41.87 11.46
CA ALA A 22 26.02 40.59 10.96
C ALA A 22 26.31 39.69 12.17
N LEU A 23 25.32 38.89 12.56
CA LEU A 23 25.51 37.83 13.56
C LEU A 23 26.24 36.67 12.89
N ALA A 24 27.57 36.75 12.85
CA ALA A 24 28.40 35.60 12.53
C ALA A 24 28.43 34.66 13.74
N VAL A 25 27.94 33.44 13.57
CA VAL A 25 28.06 32.38 14.58
C VAL A 25 29.44 31.75 14.41
N GLU A 26 30.29 31.88 15.43
CA GLU A 26 31.60 31.20 15.46
C GLU A 26 31.66 30.16 16.57
N PHE A 27 32.09 28.95 16.21
CA PHE A 27 32.35 27.89 17.17
C PHE A 27 33.66 28.16 17.91
N ASN A 28 33.63 28.05 19.24
CA ASN A 28 34.82 28.16 20.07
C ASN A 28 35.68 26.90 19.94
N LEU A 29 36.67 26.95 19.05
CA LEU A 29 37.64 25.88 18.80
C LEU A 29 38.54 25.54 19.99
N ASN A 30 38.59 26.40 21.03
CA ASN A 30 39.42 26.14 22.21
C ASN A 30 38.90 24.99 23.08
N VAL A 31 37.66 24.55 22.85
CA VAL A 31 37.07 23.38 23.50
C VAL A 31 37.56 22.07 22.86
N LEU A 32 38.06 22.12 21.62
CA LEU A 32 38.63 20.95 20.93
C LEU A 32 40.08 20.71 21.37
N ASP A 33 40.47 19.43 21.38
CA ASP A 33 41.82 19.01 21.71
C ASP A 33 42.86 19.67 20.78
N LYS A 34 44.00 20.06 21.35
CA LYS A 34 45.01 20.88 20.67
C LYS A 34 45.58 20.17 19.43
N SER A 35 45.59 18.84 19.42
CA SER A 35 46.07 18.01 18.31
C SER A 35 45.19 18.04 17.06
N MET A 36 43.91 18.44 17.21
CA MET A 36 42.88 18.44 16.17
C MET A 36 42.61 19.83 15.57
N ARG A 37 42.94 20.92 16.28
CA ARG A 37 42.61 22.30 15.87
C ARG A 37 43.18 22.69 14.50
N ASP A 38 44.40 22.24 14.20
CA ASP A 38 45.09 22.63 12.97
C ASP A 38 44.77 21.72 11.77
N ARG A 39 43.94 20.68 11.96
CA ARG A 39 43.67 19.65 10.93
C ARG A 39 42.22 19.61 10.43
N ILE A 40 41.32 20.37 11.03
CA ILE A 40 39.88 20.27 10.75
C ILE A 40 39.36 21.64 10.31
N ASP A 41 38.86 21.69 9.08
CA ASP A 41 38.09 22.84 8.59
C ASP A 41 36.62 22.71 9.01
N ILE A 42 36.25 23.42 10.08
CA ILE A 42 34.86 23.49 10.56
C ILE A 42 34.09 24.68 9.97
N SER A 43 34.65 25.42 9.00
CA SER A 43 33.97 26.55 8.37
C SER A 43 32.64 26.13 7.75
N LEU A 44 32.57 24.91 7.22
CA LEU A 44 31.38 24.27 6.65
C LEU A 44 30.27 23.97 7.68
N LEU A 45 30.59 23.93 8.97
CA LEU A 45 29.61 23.69 10.05
C LEU A 45 29.10 24.99 10.67
N LYS A 46 29.67 26.15 10.32
CA LYS A 46 29.31 27.47 10.87
C LYS A 46 27.90 27.90 10.47
N GLU A 47 27.43 27.45 9.31
CA GLU A 47 26.09 27.76 8.80
C GLU A 47 25.11 26.62 9.09
N LYS A 48 23.91 26.99 9.53
CA LYS A 48 22.85 26.04 9.87
C LYS A 48 22.34 25.38 8.59
N GLY A 49 22.56 24.06 8.46
CA GLY A 49 22.03 23.27 7.35
C GLY A 49 22.92 23.20 6.10
N VAL A 50 24.21 23.56 6.20
CA VAL A 50 25.16 23.37 5.09
C VAL A 50 25.53 21.90 4.97
N ILE A 51 25.26 21.35 3.78
CA ILE A 51 25.56 19.97 3.41
C ILE A 51 26.85 19.97 2.60
N ALA A 52 27.86 19.23 3.05
CA ALA A 52 29.09 19.08 2.28
C ALA A 52 28.80 18.28 0.98
N PRO A 53 29.41 18.63 -0.17
CA PRO A 53 29.31 17.83 -1.37
C PRO A 53 29.88 16.42 -1.15
N GLY A 54 29.23 15.41 -1.69
CA GLY A 54 29.64 14.02 -1.54
C GLY A 54 28.48 13.03 -1.63
N GLU A 55 28.81 11.75 -1.51
CA GLU A 55 27.83 10.68 -1.55
C GLU A 55 27.33 10.34 -0.15
N TYR A 56 26.02 10.35 0.04
CA TYR A 56 25.38 9.96 1.29
C TYR A 56 24.41 8.81 1.03
N PHE A 57 24.38 7.86 1.96
CA PHE A 57 23.37 6.82 1.99
C PHE A 57 22.19 7.33 2.80
N VAL A 58 21.04 7.51 2.15
CA VAL A 58 19.88 8.16 2.75
C VAL A 58 18.61 7.37 2.54
N SER A 59 17.70 7.47 3.49
CA SER A 59 16.30 7.13 3.30
C SER A 59 15.62 8.29 2.55
N VAL A 60 14.56 8.03 1.76
CA VAL A 60 13.87 9.07 0.96
C VAL A 60 12.39 9.05 1.27
N ALA A 61 11.85 10.21 1.63
CA ALA A 61 10.43 10.42 1.89
C ALA A 61 9.87 11.56 1.03
N VAL A 62 8.67 11.38 0.49
CA VAL A 62 7.93 12.39 -0.30
C VAL A 62 6.64 12.71 0.45
N ASN A 63 6.43 13.98 0.83
CA ASN A 63 5.27 14.43 1.61
C ASN A 63 5.01 13.54 2.85
N ASN A 64 6.07 13.21 3.60
CA ASN A 64 6.09 12.31 4.76
C ASN A 64 5.90 10.81 4.46
N ASN A 65 5.68 10.41 3.21
CA ASN A 65 5.58 9.01 2.81
C ASN A 65 6.96 8.46 2.43
N GLN A 66 7.42 7.45 3.17
CA GLN A 66 8.70 6.80 2.91
C GLN A 66 8.65 5.99 1.61
N ILE A 67 9.36 6.42 0.57
CA ILE A 67 9.40 5.74 -0.74
C ILE A 67 10.63 4.85 -0.93
N SER A 68 11.67 5.05 -0.11
CA SER A 68 12.92 4.28 -0.17
C SER A 68 13.61 4.22 1.20
N ASN A 69 14.00 3.02 1.63
CA ASN A 69 14.67 2.82 2.93
C ASN A 69 16.19 2.99 2.86
N GLY A 70 16.77 3.22 1.68
CA GLY A 70 18.20 3.33 1.53
C GLY A 70 18.62 3.50 0.08
N GLN A 71 19.23 4.65 -0.21
CA GLN A 71 19.66 5.02 -1.54
C GLN A 71 20.93 5.86 -1.45
N LYS A 72 21.92 5.52 -2.27
CA LYS A 72 23.14 6.31 -2.39
C LYS A 72 22.85 7.49 -3.32
N ILE A 73 22.89 8.70 -2.80
CA ILE A 73 22.63 9.93 -3.54
C ILE A 73 23.88 10.80 -3.44
N ASN A 74 24.27 11.42 -4.56
CA ASN A 74 25.41 12.33 -4.61
C ASN A 74 24.94 13.78 -4.53
N TRP A 75 25.45 14.53 -3.56
CA TRP A 75 25.22 15.95 -3.42
C TRP A 75 26.33 16.71 -4.12
N HIS A 76 25.97 17.59 -5.06
CA HIS A 76 26.91 18.44 -5.75
C HIS A 76 26.66 19.91 -5.45
N LYS A 77 27.72 20.70 -5.50
CA LYS A 77 27.63 22.15 -5.35
C LYS A 77 27.12 22.75 -6.67
N ASN A 78 26.01 23.47 -6.60
CA ASN A 78 25.46 24.28 -7.67
C ASN A 78 25.38 25.73 -7.15
N ASP A 79 26.31 26.57 -7.62
CA ASP A 79 26.57 27.90 -7.07
C ASP A 79 26.80 27.88 -5.54
N ASP A 80 25.97 28.57 -4.78
CA ASP A 80 26.04 28.65 -3.31
C ASP A 80 25.22 27.58 -2.58
N LYS A 81 24.56 26.66 -3.31
CA LYS A 81 23.72 25.60 -2.72
C LYS A 81 24.24 24.21 -3.06
N THR A 82 24.14 23.31 -2.11
CA THR A 82 24.42 21.88 -2.33
C THR A 82 23.09 21.18 -2.62
N ILE A 83 22.94 20.61 -3.82
CA ILE A 83 21.70 19.95 -4.25
C ILE A 83 21.91 18.44 -4.46
N PRO A 84 20.90 17.61 -4.16
CA PRO A 84 20.97 16.16 -4.43
C PRO A 84 20.83 15.88 -5.93
N CYS A 85 21.70 15.05 -6.48
CA CYS A 85 21.52 14.44 -7.79
C CYS A 85 20.54 13.27 -7.69
N ILE A 86 19.29 13.50 -8.05
CA ILE A 86 18.25 12.47 -8.05
C ILE A 86 18.19 11.85 -9.44
N ASN A 87 18.41 10.55 -9.52
CA ASN A 87 18.35 9.85 -10.80
C ASN A 87 16.90 9.61 -11.26
N ASP A 88 16.77 9.34 -12.55
CA ASP A 88 15.47 9.13 -13.21
C ASP A 88 14.61 8.06 -12.53
N LEU A 89 15.23 6.95 -12.15
CA LEU A 89 14.59 5.81 -11.47
C LEU A 89 14.02 6.16 -10.08
N LEU A 90 14.63 7.10 -9.36
CA LEU A 90 14.13 7.55 -8.06
C LEU A 90 12.95 8.51 -8.25
N VAL A 91 13.00 9.38 -9.26
CA VAL A 91 11.89 10.31 -9.56
C VAL A 91 10.62 9.56 -9.96
N ASP A 92 10.72 8.43 -10.65
CA ASP A 92 9.56 7.59 -10.97
C ASP A 92 8.81 7.06 -9.74
N LYS A 93 9.50 7.00 -8.59
CA LYS A 93 8.89 6.62 -7.30
C LYS A 93 8.19 7.77 -6.58
N PHE A 94 8.31 9.01 -7.06
CA PHE A 94 7.67 10.17 -6.43
C PHE A 94 6.16 10.20 -6.66
N GLY A 95 5.64 9.43 -7.63
CA GLY A 95 4.22 9.43 -7.96
C GLY A 95 3.74 10.71 -8.66
N LEU A 96 4.62 11.37 -9.42
CA LEU A 96 4.29 12.55 -10.20
C LEU A 96 3.29 12.24 -11.33
N LYS A 97 2.45 13.22 -11.67
CA LYS A 97 1.63 13.16 -12.90
C LYS A 97 2.53 13.04 -14.14
N PRO A 98 2.11 12.29 -15.18
CA PRO A 98 2.90 12.11 -16.40
C PRO A 98 3.33 13.43 -17.05
N GLU A 99 2.44 14.42 -17.09
CA GLU A 99 2.70 15.76 -17.63
C GLU A 99 3.82 16.49 -16.87
N VAL A 100 3.82 16.39 -15.54
CA VAL A 100 4.85 17.01 -14.70
C VAL A 100 6.16 16.27 -14.87
N ARG A 101 6.14 14.93 -14.86
CA ARG A 101 7.32 14.10 -15.05
C ARG A 101 8.02 14.36 -16.38
N GLN A 102 7.27 14.52 -17.47
CA GLN A 102 7.80 14.84 -18.80
C GLN A 102 8.40 16.25 -18.88
N SER A 103 7.96 17.17 -18.02
CA SER A 103 8.52 18.53 -17.95
C SER A 103 9.87 18.64 -17.24
N LEU A 104 10.36 17.54 -16.64
CA LEU A 104 11.63 17.50 -15.92
C LEU A 104 12.73 16.88 -16.80
N PRO A 105 13.71 17.67 -17.29
CA PRO A 105 14.77 17.14 -18.15
C PRO A 105 15.83 16.38 -17.34
N LEU A 106 16.47 15.42 -17.99
CA LEU A 106 17.62 14.69 -17.44
C LEU A 106 18.92 15.35 -17.90
N ILE A 107 19.71 15.88 -16.97
CA ILE A 107 21.00 16.54 -17.23
C ILE A 107 22.08 15.79 -16.46
N ASN A 108 23.07 15.24 -17.16
CA ASN A 108 24.18 14.49 -16.54
C ASN A 108 23.72 13.38 -15.57
N GLN A 109 22.68 12.62 -15.94
CA GLN A 109 22.07 11.55 -15.12
C GLN A 109 21.33 12.02 -13.86
N CYS A 110 21.24 13.34 -13.62
CA CYS A 110 20.42 13.94 -12.57
C CYS A 110 19.18 14.56 -13.21
N VAL A 111 18.01 14.36 -12.60
CA VAL A 111 16.79 15.07 -13.00
C VAL A 111 16.90 16.52 -12.52
N ASP A 112 16.66 17.46 -13.42
CA ASP A 112 16.67 18.89 -13.10
C ASP A 112 15.27 19.34 -12.66
N PHE A 113 15.20 19.87 -11.42
CA PHE A 113 13.97 20.39 -10.82
C PHE A 113 13.89 21.93 -10.89
N SER A 114 14.83 22.60 -11.57
CA SER A 114 14.89 24.06 -11.66
C SER A 114 13.64 24.69 -12.29
N SER A 115 12.95 23.94 -13.16
CA SER A 115 11.66 24.36 -13.76
C SER A 115 10.48 24.33 -12.79
N ARG A 116 10.65 23.74 -11.59
CA ARG A 116 9.63 23.51 -10.57
C ARG A 116 10.19 23.86 -9.17
N PRO A 117 10.52 25.13 -8.89
CA PRO A 117 11.13 25.56 -7.63
C PRO A 117 10.28 25.28 -6.38
N GLU A 118 8.99 25.02 -6.55
CA GLU A 118 8.07 24.64 -5.48
C GLU A 118 8.28 23.21 -4.96
N MET A 119 9.06 22.37 -5.66
CA MET A 119 9.54 21.10 -5.11
C MET A 119 10.74 21.37 -4.19
N LEU A 120 10.56 21.14 -2.88
CA LEU A 120 11.60 21.41 -1.88
C LEU A 120 12.28 20.12 -1.48
N PHE A 121 13.62 20.17 -1.41
CA PHE A 121 14.45 19.04 -0.99
C PHE A 121 15.18 19.44 0.29
N ASN A 122 14.83 18.80 1.40
CA ASN A 122 15.43 19.02 2.70
C ASN A 122 16.14 17.75 3.17
N PHE A 123 17.47 17.79 3.29
CA PHE A 123 18.23 16.66 3.80
C PHE A 123 18.42 16.79 5.31
N ASP A 124 17.78 15.90 6.06
CA ASP A 124 18.03 15.72 7.48
C ASP A 124 19.26 14.82 7.65
N GLN A 125 20.41 15.44 7.85
CA GLN A 125 21.68 14.75 8.01
C GLN A 125 21.74 13.91 9.30
N ALA A 126 21.05 14.31 10.36
CA ALA A 126 21.07 13.59 11.64
C ALA A 126 20.34 12.25 11.54
N ASN A 127 19.22 12.23 10.82
CA ASN A 127 18.43 11.03 10.58
C ASN A 127 18.77 10.31 9.25
N GLN A 128 19.72 10.84 8.47
CA GLN A 128 20.08 10.37 7.13
C GLN A 128 18.85 10.22 6.22
N GLN A 129 17.98 11.23 6.21
CA GLN A 129 16.71 11.20 5.49
C GLN A 129 16.56 12.41 4.57
N LEU A 130 16.31 12.15 3.28
CA LEU A 130 15.93 13.17 2.31
C LEU A 130 14.41 13.34 2.31
N ASN A 131 13.96 14.47 2.83
CA ASN A 131 12.55 14.87 2.84
C ASN A 131 12.26 15.73 1.62
N ILE A 132 11.32 15.28 0.79
CA ILE A 132 10.93 15.93 -0.45
C ILE A 132 9.50 16.41 -0.29
N SER A 133 9.28 17.72 -0.44
CA SER A 133 7.95 18.33 -0.40
C SER A 133 7.53 18.68 -1.82
N ILE A 134 6.45 18.07 -2.30
CA ILE A 134 5.92 18.25 -3.65
C ILE A 134 4.50 18.79 -3.56
N PRO A 135 4.16 19.89 -4.26
CA PRO A 135 2.79 20.38 -4.36
C PRO A 135 1.81 19.30 -4.78
N GLN A 136 0.71 19.16 -4.04
CA GLN A 136 -0.30 18.11 -4.29
C GLN A 136 -0.85 18.09 -5.72
N ALA A 137 -0.94 19.26 -6.38
CA ALA A 137 -1.44 19.39 -7.74
C ALA A 137 -0.63 18.60 -8.78
N TRP A 138 0.62 18.27 -8.45
CA TRP A 138 1.57 17.58 -9.32
C TRP A 138 1.70 16.08 -9.04
N LEU A 139 1.08 15.59 -7.98
CA LEU A 139 1.02 14.17 -7.66
C LEU A 139 -0.16 13.52 -8.39
N ALA A 140 0.02 12.28 -8.84
CA ALA A 140 -1.01 11.52 -9.54
C ALA A 140 -2.19 11.16 -8.62
N TRP A 141 -1.94 10.96 -7.32
CA TRP A 141 -2.95 10.66 -6.32
C TRP A 141 -2.62 11.32 -4.98
N HIS A 142 -3.66 11.64 -4.21
CA HIS A 142 -3.57 12.23 -2.88
C HIS A 142 -4.31 11.31 -1.87
N SER A 143 -3.56 10.61 -1.03
CA SER A 143 -4.09 10.08 0.23
C SER A 143 -2.88 9.92 1.15
N GLU A 144 -3.07 10.23 2.43
CA GLU A 144 -2.01 10.14 3.44
C GLU A 144 -1.39 8.73 3.47
N ASN A 145 -2.18 7.70 3.15
CA ASN A 145 -1.74 6.30 3.17
C ASN A 145 -1.55 5.68 1.77
N TRP A 146 -1.55 6.49 0.71
CA TRP A 146 -1.36 5.98 -0.65
C TRP A 146 0.11 5.90 -1.03
N THR A 147 0.50 4.73 -1.56
CA THR A 147 1.87 4.50 -2.05
C THR A 147 1.84 4.35 -3.58
N PRO A 148 2.65 5.14 -4.33
CA PRO A 148 2.67 5.08 -5.78
C PRO A 148 2.87 3.66 -6.32
N PRO A 149 2.13 3.23 -7.37
CA PRO A 149 2.29 1.91 -7.98
C PRO A 149 3.72 1.55 -8.38
N SER A 150 4.55 2.54 -8.72
CA SER A 150 5.96 2.37 -9.06
C SER A 150 6.85 1.88 -7.89
N THR A 151 6.36 1.98 -6.66
CA THR A 151 7.04 1.47 -5.47
C THR A 151 6.70 0.01 -5.14
N TRP A 152 5.65 -0.54 -5.77
CA TRP A 152 5.16 -1.86 -5.44
C TRP A 152 6.16 -2.94 -5.88
N LYS A 153 6.38 -3.92 -4.99
CA LYS A 153 7.28 -5.03 -5.26
C LYS A 153 6.48 -6.25 -5.68
N GLU A 154 6.97 -6.96 -6.69
CA GLU A 154 6.34 -8.20 -7.16
C GLU A 154 6.51 -9.37 -6.19
N GLY A 155 7.38 -9.22 -5.19
CA GLY A 155 7.71 -10.26 -4.23
C GLY A 155 8.87 -11.14 -4.71
N VAL A 156 8.95 -12.34 -4.16
CA VAL A 156 10.01 -13.31 -4.45
C VAL A 156 9.40 -14.56 -5.07
N ALA A 157 10.20 -15.27 -5.87
CA ALA A 157 9.78 -16.56 -6.40
C ALA A 157 9.67 -17.59 -5.27
N GLY A 158 8.61 -18.39 -5.29
CA GLY A 158 8.36 -19.36 -4.23
C GLY A 158 7.12 -20.22 -4.48
N VAL A 159 7.00 -21.29 -3.70
CA VAL A 159 5.85 -22.18 -3.68
C VAL A 159 5.13 -21.98 -2.35
N LEU A 160 3.80 -22.01 -2.37
CA LEU A 160 2.95 -21.93 -1.20
C LEU A 160 1.91 -23.06 -1.23
N MET A 161 1.55 -23.52 -0.05
CA MET A 161 0.44 -24.45 0.15
C MET A 161 -0.28 -24.04 1.43
N ASP A 162 -1.53 -23.62 1.28
CA ASP A 162 -2.45 -23.39 2.37
C ASP A 162 -3.33 -24.62 2.56
N TYR A 163 -3.71 -24.89 3.82
CA TYR A 163 -4.60 -25.98 4.17
C TYR A 163 -5.44 -25.60 5.40
N ASN A 164 -6.74 -25.85 5.31
CA ASN A 164 -7.67 -25.80 6.41
C ASN A 164 -8.28 -27.19 6.59
N LEU A 165 -8.18 -27.73 7.80
CA LEU A 165 -8.70 -29.04 8.16
C LEU A 165 -9.78 -28.87 9.23
N PHE A 166 -10.99 -29.32 8.93
CA PHE A 166 -12.10 -29.36 9.84
C PHE A 166 -12.52 -30.79 10.10
N ALA A 167 -12.47 -31.23 11.35
CA ALA A 167 -12.93 -32.54 11.77
C ALA A 167 -13.97 -32.39 12.88
N SER A 168 -15.12 -33.05 12.74
CA SER A 168 -16.14 -33.13 13.77
C SER A 168 -16.66 -34.55 13.92
N SER A 169 -17.10 -34.88 15.13
CA SER A 169 -17.73 -36.15 15.43
C SER A 169 -18.93 -35.88 16.33
N TYR A 170 -20.08 -36.41 15.93
CA TYR A 170 -21.34 -36.34 16.64
C TYR A 170 -21.70 -37.72 17.17
N ARG A 171 -21.93 -37.82 18.49
CA ARG A 171 -22.26 -39.06 19.19
C ARG A 171 -23.42 -38.81 20.16
N PRO A 172 -24.67 -38.85 19.69
CA PRO A 172 -25.84 -38.65 20.54
C PRO A 172 -26.05 -39.85 21.48
N GLN A 173 -26.86 -39.65 22.53
CA GLN A 173 -27.22 -40.71 23.48
C GLN A 173 -28.20 -41.72 22.86
N ASP A 174 -29.07 -41.27 21.96
CA ASP A 174 -29.94 -42.07 21.09
C ASP A 174 -29.86 -41.54 19.65
N GLY A 175 -29.80 -42.42 18.65
CA GLY A 175 -29.70 -42.06 17.22
C GLY A 175 -28.36 -42.47 16.58
N SER A 176 -28.15 -42.07 15.32
CA SER A 176 -26.95 -42.43 14.56
C SER A 176 -25.77 -41.51 14.86
N SER A 177 -24.59 -42.10 14.91
CA SER A 177 -23.35 -41.35 15.03
C SER A 177 -22.92 -40.81 13.66
N SER A 178 -22.24 -39.67 13.65
CA SER A 178 -21.63 -39.16 12.42
C SER A 178 -20.24 -38.59 12.65
N THR A 179 -19.41 -38.70 11.63
CA THR A 179 -18.10 -38.05 11.57
C THR A 179 -18.01 -37.28 10.27
N ASN A 180 -17.48 -36.08 10.34
CA ASN A 180 -17.30 -35.23 9.17
C ASN A 180 -15.86 -34.70 9.16
N LEU A 181 -15.22 -34.80 8.00
CA LEU A 181 -13.88 -34.35 7.73
C LEU A 181 -13.91 -33.52 6.45
N ASN A 182 -13.69 -32.21 6.56
CA ASN A 182 -13.49 -31.33 5.42
C ASN A 182 -12.04 -30.88 5.41
N ALA A 183 -11.41 -30.89 4.24
CA ALA A 183 -10.13 -30.24 4.01
C ALA A 183 -10.24 -29.38 2.76
N TYR A 184 -9.83 -28.12 2.85
CA TYR A 184 -9.73 -27.26 1.67
C TYR A 184 -8.50 -26.37 1.78
N GLY A 185 -8.01 -25.89 0.65
CA GLY A 185 -6.86 -25.01 0.65
C GLY A 185 -6.45 -24.58 -0.74
N THR A 186 -5.36 -23.81 -0.78
CA THR A 186 -4.82 -23.26 -2.03
C THR A 186 -3.35 -23.61 -2.15
N ALA A 187 -2.98 -24.31 -3.22
CA ALA A 187 -1.60 -24.44 -3.64
C ALA A 187 -1.25 -23.33 -4.63
N GLY A 188 0.00 -22.88 -4.64
CA GLY A 188 0.40 -21.82 -5.55
C GLY A 188 1.88 -21.68 -5.78
N ILE A 189 2.21 -21.03 -6.90
CA ILE A 189 3.57 -20.69 -7.29
C ILE A 189 3.61 -19.22 -7.65
N ASN A 190 4.64 -18.52 -7.18
CA ASN A 190 4.92 -17.13 -7.52
C ASN A 190 6.21 -17.06 -8.31
N THR A 191 6.22 -16.33 -9.42
CA THR A 191 7.44 -16.02 -10.17
C THR A 191 7.32 -14.66 -10.87
N GLY A 192 8.17 -13.72 -10.47
CA GLY A 192 8.00 -12.31 -10.86
C GLY A 192 6.59 -11.80 -10.53
N ALA A 193 5.93 -11.17 -11.50
CA ALA A 193 4.56 -10.66 -11.35
C ALA A 193 3.46 -11.73 -11.49
N TRP A 194 3.82 -12.96 -11.91
CA TRP A 194 2.88 -14.04 -12.18
C TRP A 194 2.62 -14.87 -10.93
N ARG A 195 1.34 -15.15 -10.68
CA ARG A 195 0.85 -15.90 -9.53
C ARG A 195 -0.08 -17.00 -10.02
N LEU A 196 0.36 -18.24 -9.94
CA LEU A 196 -0.44 -19.43 -10.23
C LEU A 196 -1.09 -19.91 -8.93
N ARG A 197 -2.39 -20.19 -8.95
CA ARG A 197 -3.15 -20.71 -7.82
C ARG A 197 -4.01 -21.88 -8.25
N SER A 198 -4.12 -22.88 -7.38
CA SER A 198 -4.99 -24.04 -7.55
C SER A 198 -5.69 -24.31 -6.22
N ASP A 199 -7.01 -24.20 -6.22
CA ASP A 199 -7.85 -24.40 -5.04
C ASP A 199 -8.37 -25.84 -5.06
N TYR A 200 -8.25 -26.52 -3.91
CA TYR A 200 -8.70 -27.89 -3.75
C TYR A 200 -9.65 -28.01 -2.56
N GLN A 201 -10.61 -28.92 -2.67
CA GLN A 201 -11.52 -29.26 -1.58
C GLN A 201 -11.75 -30.77 -1.52
N LEU A 202 -11.78 -31.29 -0.30
CA LEU A 202 -12.00 -32.69 0.05
C LEU A 202 -13.04 -32.71 1.17
N ASN A 203 -14.08 -33.52 1.03
CA ASN A 203 -15.08 -33.73 2.06
C ASN A 203 -15.31 -35.24 2.22
N GLN A 204 -15.35 -35.68 3.46
CA GLN A 204 -15.69 -37.03 3.84
C GLN A 204 -16.68 -36.97 5.00
N THR A 205 -17.87 -37.50 4.78
CA THR A 205 -18.91 -37.64 5.81
C THR A 205 -19.23 -39.11 5.97
N ASP A 206 -19.10 -39.61 7.19
CA ASP A 206 -19.39 -41.00 7.54
C ASP A 206 -20.49 -41.01 8.61
N SER A 207 -21.56 -41.75 8.37
CA SER A 207 -22.62 -42.04 9.32
C SER A 207 -22.99 -43.51 9.26
N ASP A 208 -23.66 -44.03 10.29
CA ASP A 208 -23.90 -45.47 10.46
C ASP A 208 -24.47 -46.19 9.22
N ASP A 209 -25.21 -45.49 8.34
CA ASP A 209 -25.78 -46.02 7.10
C ASP A 209 -25.32 -45.31 5.80
N ASN A 210 -24.52 -44.24 5.88
CA ASN A 210 -24.14 -43.45 4.69
C ASN A 210 -22.68 -42.99 4.74
N HIS A 211 -21.94 -43.30 3.67
CA HIS A 211 -20.56 -42.88 3.49
C HIS A 211 -20.46 -42.04 2.21
N GLU A 212 -20.20 -40.75 2.37
CA GLU A 212 -20.03 -39.80 1.28
C GLU A 212 -18.59 -39.28 1.28
N GLN A 213 -17.87 -39.53 0.18
CA GLN A 213 -16.55 -38.97 -0.06
C GLN A 213 -16.55 -38.21 -1.38
N SER A 214 -16.14 -36.95 -1.34
CA SER A 214 -15.93 -36.12 -2.52
C SER A 214 -14.59 -35.40 -2.44
N GLY A 215 -13.97 -35.21 -3.59
CA GLY A 215 -12.71 -34.50 -3.69
C GLY A 215 -12.51 -33.96 -5.09
N GLU A 216 -12.21 -32.66 -5.19
CA GLU A 216 -12.01 -32.00 -6.47
C GLU A 216 -11.02 -30.85 -6.37
N ILE A 217 -10.43 -30.52 -7.50
CA ILE A 217 -9.73 -29.25 -7.70
C ILE A 217 -10.78 -28.27 -8.19
N SER A 218 -11.16 -27.30 -7.35
CA SER A 218 -12.26 -26.39 -7.61
C SER A 218 -11.95 -25.36 -8.68
N ARG A 219 -10.69 -24.90 -8.78
CA ARG A 219 -10.19 -24.05 -9.88
C ARG A 219 -8.68 -24.03 -9.95
N THR A 220 -8.17 -23.84 -11.15
CA THR A 220 -6.77 -23.47 -11.40
C THR A 220 -6.69 -22.24 -12.29
N TYR A 221 -5.97 -21.21 -11.83
CA TYR A 221 -5.85 -19.94 -12.53
C TYR A 221 -4.49 -19.29 -12.32
N LEU A 222 -4.08 -18.57 -13.35
CA LEU A 222 -2.88 -17.76 -13.40
C LEU A 222 -3.28 -16.30 -13.46
N PHE A 223 -2.76 -15.46 -12.55
CA PHE A 223 -3.05 -14.03 -12.60
C PHE A 223 -1.80 -13.17 -12.51
N ARG A 224 -1.91 -11.96 -13.06
CA ARG A 224 -0.90 -10.91 -13.03
C ARG A 224 -1.58 -9.55 -12.75
N PRO A 225 -1.20 -8.86 -11.66
CA PRO A 225 -1.56 -7.47 -11.45
C PRO A 225 -0.96 -6.55 -12.54
N LEU A 226 -1.72 -5.56 -12.99
CA LEU A 226 -1.33 -4.52 -13.95
C LEU A 226 -1.57 -3.13 -13.31
N PRO A 227 -0.64 -2.65 -12.47
CA PRO A 227 -0.86 -1.43 -11.68
C PRO A 227 -1.08 -0.16 -12.51
N GLN A 228 -0.51 -0.09 -13.72
CA GLN A 228 -0.71 1.05 -14.64
C GLN A 228 -2.16 1.19 -15.12
N LEU A 229 -2.91 0.08 -15.17
CA LEU A 229 -4.31 0.05 -15.55
C LEU A 229 -5.24 -0.04 -14.33
N GLY A 230 -4.70 -0.15 -13.11
CA GLY A 230 -5.51 -0.46 -11.92
C GLY A 230 -6.27 -1.77 -12.03
N SER A 231 -5.74 -2.74 -12.79
CA SER A 231 -6.46 -3.96 -13.19
C SER A 231 -5.65 -5.22 -12.92
N LYS A 232 -6.33 -6.38 -12.92
CA LYS A 232 -5.75 -7.71 -12.80
C LYS A 232 -6.12 -8.54 -14.02
N LEU A 233 -5.10 -9.05 -14.71
CA LEU A 233 -5.27 -10.04 -15.78
C LEU A 233 -5.33 -11.44 -15.14
N THR A 234 -6.36 -12.21 -15.44
CA THR A 234 -6.56 -13.59 -14.96
C THR A 234 -6.77 -14.52 -16.15
N LEU A 235 -6.11 -15.67 -16.15
CA LEU A 235 -6.17 -16.71 -17.18
C LEU A 235 -6.49 -18.05 -16.52
N GLY A 236 -7.40 -18.83 -17.10
CA GLY A 236 -7.84 -20.12 -16.57
C GLY A 236 -9.24 -20.05 -15.98
N GLU A 237 -9.49 -20.82 -14.92
CA GLU A 237 -10.80 -20.95 -14.29
C GLU A 237 -11.04 -19.82 -13.29
N THR A 238 -12.01 -18.96 -13.58
CA THR A 238 -12.36 -17.83 -12.72
C THR A 238 -13.87 -17.60 -12.73
N ASP A 239 -14.31 -16.76 -11.80
CA ASP A 239 -15.71 -16.36 -11.66
C ASP A 239 -15.89 -14.97 -12.27
N PHE A 240 -16.99 -14.77 -12.99
CA PHE A 240 -17.42 -13.46 -13.45
C PHE A 240 -18.28 -12.84 -12.36
N SER A 241 -17.89 -11.66 -11.86
CA SER A 241 -18.72 -10.84 -10.98
C SER A 241 -19.12 -9.56 -11.72
N SER A 242 -20.41 -9.21 -11.67
CA SER A 242 -20.94 -7.97 -12.24
C SER A 242 -22.09 -7.48 -11.36
N ASN A 243 -22.27 -6.15 -11.35
CA ASN A 243 -23.43 -5.53 -10.71
C ASN A 243 -24.70 -5.60 -11.57
N ILE A 244 -24.57 -5.96 -12.86
CA ILE A 244 -25.66 -5.93 -13.84
C ILE A 244 -26.12 -7.34 -14.21
N PHE A 245 -25.21 -8.31 -14.20
CA PHE A 245 -25.49 -9.68 -14.60
C PHE A 245 -25.17 -10.64 -13.46
N ASP A 246 -25.92 -11.74 -13.40
CA ASP A 246 -25.63 -12.83 -12.47
C ASP A 246 -24.23 -13.39 -12.71
N GLY A 247 -23.53 -13.67 -11.60
CA GLY A 247 -22.18 -14.22 -11.66
C GLY A 247 -22.19 -15.68 -12.11
N PHE A 248 -21.21 -16.05 -12.93
CA PHE A 248 -21.03 -17.42 -13.40
C PHE A 248 -19.55 -17.78 -13.47
N SER A 249 -19.24 -19.06 -13.29
CA SER A 249 -17.87 -19.58 -13.42
C SER A 249 -17.57 -19.90 -14.89
N TYR A 250 -16.35 -19.62 -15.33
CA TYR A 250 -15.90 -19.87 -16.69
C TYR A 250 -14.40 -20.15 -16.76
N THR A 251 -13.97 -20.72 -17.89
CA THR A 251 -12.55 -20.94 -18.20
C THR A 251 -12.17 -20.06 -19.38
N GLY A 252 -11.27 -19.10 -19.16
CA GLY A 252 -10.91 -18.15 -20.20
C GLY A 252 -9.90 -17.11 -19.76
N ALA A 253 -10.04 -15.90 -20.30
CA ALA A 253 -9.21 -14.75 -19.94
C ALA A 253 -10.10 -13.61 -19.43
N ALA A 254 -9.67 -12.96 -18.36
CA ALA A 254 -10.37 -11.86 -17.72
C ALA A 254 -9.42 -10.69 -17.50
N LEU A 255 -9.82 -9.49 -17.89
CA LEU A 255 -9.15 -8.25 -17.48
C LEU A 255 -10.18 -7.41 -16.73
N ALA A 256 -10.00 -7.29 -15.42
CA ALA A 256 -10.93 -6.60 -14.53
C ALA A 256 -10.17 -5.62 -13.63
N SER A 257 -10.79 -4.49 -13.32
CA SER A 257 -10.29 -3.55 -12.31
C SER A 257 -10.18 -4.24 -10.94
N ASP A 258 -9.18 -3.86 -10.14
CA ASP A 258 -8.98 -4.44 -8.81
C ASP A 258 -8.92 -3.32 -7.76
N ASP A 259 -10.00 -3.16 -7.00
CA ASP A 259 -10.15 -2.05 -6.03
C ASP A 259 -9.13 -2.11 -4.90
N ARG A 260 -8.48 -3.26 -4.68
CA ARG A 260 -7.36 -3.36 -3.73
C ARG A 260 -6.15 -2.53 -4.15
N MET A 261 -6.07 -2.15 -5.42
CA MET A 261 -5.07 -1.22 -5.93
C MET A 261 -5.34 0.23 -5.51
N LEU A 262 -6.55 0.54 -5.05
CA LEU A 262 -6.93 1.84 -4.53
C LEU A 262 -6.50 2.00 -3.06
N PRO A 263 -6.30 3.26 -2.60
CA PRO A 263 -6.25 3.58 -1.18
C PRO A 263 -7.44 2.97 -0.43
N TRP A 264 -7.25 2.60 0.83
CA TRP A 264 -8.32 1.95 1.61
C TRP A 264 -9.56 2.83 1.76
N GLU A 265 -9.41 4.15 1.71
CA GLU A 265 -10.52 5.12 1.76
C GLU A 265 -11.44 5.03 0.54
N LEU A 266 -10.95 4.46 -0.57
CA LEU A 266 -11.66 4.26 -1.83
C LEU A 266 -12.02 2.79 -2.07
N ARG A 267 -11.76 1.89 -1.10
CA ARG A 267 -12.14 0.49 -1.20
C ARG A 267 -13.58 0.28 -0.73
N GLY A 268 -14.25 -0.68 -1.38
CA GLY A 268 -15.61 -1.10 -1.03
C GLY A 268 -15.75 -1.68 0.38
N TYR A 269 -17.00 -1.90 0.77
CA TYR A 269 -17.39 -2.48 2.06
C TYR A 269 -16.87 -3.93 2.21
N ALA A 270 -16.79 -4.44 3.44
CA ALA A 270 -16.55 -5.87 3.72
C ALA A 270 -17.83 -6.46 4.32
N PRO A 271 -18.42 -7.53 3.73
CA PRO A 271 -19.68 -8.06 4.20
C PRO A 271 -19.54 -8.71 5.58
N GLN A 272 -20.49 -8.43 6.47
CA GLN A 272 -20.63 -9.07 7.77
C GLN A 272 -21.80 -10.05 7.73
N ILE A 273 -21.56 -11.30 8.06
CA ILE A 273 -22.61 -12.33 8.11
C ILE A 273 -22.99 -12.58 9.56
N SER A 274 -24.26 -12.37 9.90
CA SER A 274 -24.80 -12.64 11.23
C SER A 274 -25.92 -13.68 11.15
N GLY A 275 -26.08 -14.44 12.22
CA GLY A 275 -27.09 -15.49 12.33
C GLY A 275 -27.24 -15.98 13.75
N ILE A 276 -28.12 -16.96 13.96
CA ILE A 276 -28.33 -17.60 15.26
C ILE A 276 -28.15 -19.10 15.04
N ALA A 277 -27.26 -19.72 15.82
CA ALA A 277 -27.11 -21.16 15.89
C ALA A 277 -27.91 -21.70 17.08
N GLN A 278 -28.69 -22.75 16.89
CA GLN A 278 -29.46 -23.37 17.99
C GLN A 278 -28.59 -24.31 18.83
N THR A 279 -27.56 -24.89 18.22
CA THR A 279 -26.58 -25.80 18.84
C THR A 279 -25.15 -25.38 18.49
N ASN A 280 -24.16 -26.25 18.75
CA ASN A 280 -22.80 -26.00 18.25
C ASN A 280 -22.76 -26.22 16.72
N ALA A 281 -23.09 -25.19 15.96
CA ALA A 281 -23.20 -25.28 14.52
C ALA A 281 -21.85 -25.09 13.81
N THR A 282 -21.74 -25.68 12.62
CA THR A 282 -20.68 -25.38 11.65
C THR A 282 -21.26 -24.47 10.58
N VAL A 283 -20.73 -23.25 10.49
CA VAL A 283 -21.09 -22.28 9.46
C VAL A 283 -20.13 -22.44 8.29
N THR A 284 -20.66 -22.81 7.14
CA THR A 284 -19.94 -22.92 5.87
C THR A 284 -20.44 -21.84 4.94
N ILE A 285 -19.54 -21.00 4.44
CA ILE A 285 -19.83 -19.95 3.48
C ILE A 285 -19.22 -20.37 2.15
N SER A 286 -20.05 -20.41 1.13
CA SER A 286 -19.67 -20.79 -0.23
C SER A 286 -19.99 -19.69 -1.23
N GLN A 287 -19.27 -19.68 -2.34
CA GLN A 287 -19.53 -18.82 -3.47
C GLN A 287 -19.45 -19.65 -4.74
N SER A 288 -20.50 -19.61 -5.57
CA SER A 288 -20.58 -20.40 -6.81
C SER A 288 -20.23 -21.88 -6.59
N GLY A 289 -20.71 -22.45 -5.48
CA GLY A 289 -20.48 -23.86 -5.10
C GLY A 289 -19.14 -24.17 -4.41
N ARG A 290 -18.22 -23.20 -4.28
CA ARG A 290 -16.91 -23.38 -3.65
C ARG A 290 -16.90 -22.87 -2.22
N VAL A 291 -16.39 -23.65 -1.27
CA VAL A 291 -16.26 -23.20 0.12
C VAL A 291 -15.14 -22.15 0.21
N ILE A 292 -15.48 -20.95 0.69
CA ILE A 292 -14.51 -19.86 0.89
C ILE A 292 -14.17 -19.66 2.37
N TYR A 293 -15.05 -20.09 3.27
CA TYR A 293 -14.87 -19.94 4.71
C TYR A 293 -15.68 -20.99 5.46
N GLN A 294 -15.12 -21.56 6.52
CA GLN A 294 -15.81 -22.50 7.38
C GLN A 294 -15.35 -22.35 8.83
N LYS A 295 -16.29 -22.28 9.77
CA LYS A 295 -16.00 -22.12 11.20
C LYS A 295 -17.07 -22.75 12.08
N LYS A 296 -16.66 -23.30 13.23
CA LYS A 296 -17.58 -23.77 14.28
C LYS A 296 -17.95 -22.61 15.19
N VAL A 297 -19.23 -22.44 15.45
CA VAL A 297 -19.79 -21.41 16.32
C VAL A 297 -20.52 -22.06 17.51
N PRO A 298 -20.45 -21.44 18.71
CA PRO A 298 -21.23 -21.90 19.86
C PRO A 298 -22.73 -21.62 19.68
N PRO A 299 -23.61 -22.22 20.51
CA PRO A 299 -25.04 -21.93 20.49
C PRO A 299 -25.30 -20.47 20.84
N GLY A 300 -26.19 -19.83 20.07
CA GLY A 300 -26.54 -18.42 20.21
C GLY A 300 -26.25 -17.59 18.96
N PRO A 301 -26.38 -16.25 19.06
CA PRO A 301 -26.08 -15.36 17.96
C PRO A 301 -24.58 -15.39 17.63
N PHE A 302 -24.25 -15.40 16.34
CA PHE A 302 -22.89 -15.32 15.83
C PHE A 302 -22.75 -14.22 14.79
N ILE A 303 -21.52 -13.71 14.67
CA ILE A 303 -21.12 -12.72 13.68
C ILE A 303 -19.78 -13.18 13.09
N ILE A 304 -19.70 -13.16 11.76
CA ILE A 304 -18.50 -13.45 10.98
C ILE A 304 -18.14 -12.16 10.24
N ASP A 305 -17.04 -11.53 10.66
CA ASP A 305 -16.52 -10.25 10.16
C ASP A 305 -15.09 -10.36 9.59
N ASP A 306 -14.51 -11.56 9.60
CA ASP A 306 -13.16 -11.88 9.11
C ASP A 306 -13.15 -12.43 7.68
N LEU A 307 -14.21 -12.18 6.91
CA LEU A 307 -14.26 -12.49 5.48
C LEU A 307 -13.31 -11.57 4.69
N ASN A 308 -12.73 -12.12 3.62
CA ASN A 308 -11.87 -11.34 2.75
C ASN A 308 -12.66 -10.20 2.10
N GLN A 309 -12.12 -8.96 2.16
CA GLN A 309 -12.75 -7.75 1.63
C GLN A 309 -12.96 -7.77 0.10
N SER A 310 -12.43 -8.76 -0.61
CA SER A 310 -12.59 -8.93 -2.07
C SER A 310 -13.75 -9.83 -2.49
N VAL A 311 -14.63 -10.22 -1.57
CA VAL A 311 -15.76 -11.10 -1.88
C VAL A 311 -16.92 -10.27 -2.44
N GLN A 312 -17.16 -10.40 -3.75
CA GLN A 312 -18.24 -9.73 -4.48
C GLN A 312 -19.28 -10.75 -4.96
N GLY A 313 -20.56 -10.40 -4.93
CA GLY A 313 -21.66 -11.26 -5.40
C GLY A 313 -22.40 -12.02 -4.30
N THR A 314 -23.24 -12.97 -4.69
CA THR A 314 -24.07 -13.76 -3.76
C THR A 314 -23.23 -14.82 -3.05
N LEU A 315 -23.41 -14.91 -1.73
CA LEU A 315 -22.79 -15.91 -0.87
C LEU A 315 -23.85 -16.89 -0.40
N ASP A 316 -23.53 -18.17 -0.46
CA ASP A 316 -24.36 -19.23 0.09
C ASP A 316 -23.90 -19.54 1.50
N VAL A 317 -24.70 -19.16 2.50
CA VAL A 317 -24.41 -19.47 3.90
C VAL A 317 -25.18 -20.72 4.30
N LYS A 318 -24.45 -21.75 4.72
CA LYS A 318 -24.98 -23.01 5.22
C LYS A 318 -24.60 -23.18 6.68
N VAL A 319 -25.61 -23.21 7.55
CA VAL A 319 -25.46 -23.51 8.97
C VAL A 319 -25.83 -24.97 9.18
N THR A 320 -24.85 -25.80 9.54
CA THR A 320 -25.08 -27.21 9.87
C THR A 320 -25.03 -27.36 11.37
N GLU A 321 -26.19 -27.60 11.97
CA GLU A 321 -26.35 -27.83 13.41
C GLU A 321 -25.72 -29.17 13.82
N GLU A 322 -25.48 -29.33 15.12
CA GLU A 322 -24.85 -30.54 15.68
C GLU A 322 -25.73 -31.79 15.48
N ASP A 323 -27.05 -31.62 15.42
CA ASP A 323 -28.03 -32.67 15.13
C ASP A 323 -28.15 -33.04 13.63
N GLY A 324 -27.36 -32.39 12.76
CA GLY A 324 -27.35 -32.60 11.32
C GLY A 324 -28.40 -31.79 10.55
N ARG A 325 -29.25 -31.01 11.22
CA ARG A 325 -30.18 -30.08 10.57
C ARG A 325 -29.38 -29.00 9.84
N ARG A 326 -29.80 -28.68 8.62
CA ARG A 326 -29.12 -27.72 7.74
C ARG A 326 -30.05 -26.56 7.46
N GLU A 327 -29.60 -25.36 7.74
CA GLU A 327 -30.26 -24.12 7.32
C GLU A 327 -29.39 -23.45 6.25
N GLN A 328 -30.00 -23.03 5.16
CA GLN A 328 -29.31 -22.34 4.08
C GLN A 328 -30.01 -21.02 3.78
N PHE A 329 -29.24 -19.95 3.70
CA PHE A 329 -29.74 -18.64 3.33
C PHE A 329 -28.71 -17.90 2.47
N PRO A 330 -29.17 -17.07 1.52
CA PRO A 330 -28.29 -16.21 0.75
C PRO A 330 -27.76 -15.08 1.64
N GLY A 331 -26.44 -14.92 1.68
CA GLY A 331 -25.76 -13.72 2.13
C GLY A 331 -25.41 -12.83 0.94
N PHE A 332 -25.43 -11.52 1.13
CA PHE A 332 -24.99 -10.59 0.10
C PHE A 332 -23.57 -10.12 0.42
N GLY A 333 -22.63 -10.38 -0.49
CA GLY A 333 -21.34 -9.68 -0.52
C GLY A 333 -21.53 -8.19 -0.84
N SER A 334 -20.47 -7.41 -0.74
CA SER A 334 -20.54 -5.96 -0.98
C SER A 334 -21.14 -5.61 -2.34
N ILE A 335 -22.08 -4.67 -2.33
CA ILE A 335 -22.67 -4.05 -3.52
C ILE A 335 -21.96 -2.70 -3.68
N ASP A 336 -20.89 -2.65 -4.47
CA ASP A 336 -20.34 -1.37 -4.90
C ASP A 336 -21.14 -0.87 -6.10
N ALA A 337 -22.14 -0.03 -5.85
CA ALA A 337 -22.84 0.70 -6.90
C ALA A 337 -23.18 2.12 -6.47
N LEU A 338 -22.25 3.05 -6.71
CA LEU A 338 -22.59 4.35 -7.28
C LEU A 338 -21.59 4.65 -8.40
N PRO A 339 -22.01 4.65 -9.68
CA PRO A 339 -21.20 5.25 -10.71
C PRO A 339 -21.08 6.74 -10.39
N ASP A 340 -19.83 7.22 -10.31
CA ASP A 340 -19.54 8.65 -10.24
C ASP A 340 -20.22 9.32 -11.44
N SER A 341 -21.23 10.14 -11.14
CA SER A 341 -21.85 10.99 -12.14
C SER A 341 -20.78 11.99 -12.57
N SER A 342 -20.03 11.64 -13.63
CA SER A 342 -19.20 12.58 -14.37
C SER A 342 -20.10 13.74 -14.77
N GLY A 343 -19.99 14.84 -14.01
CA GLY A 343 -20.56 16.12 -14.38
C GLY A 343 -19.98 16.51 -15.73
N THR A 344 -20.80 16.42 -16.77
CA THR A 344 -20.62 17.21 -17.98
C THR A 344 -20.71 18.68 -17.59
N GLY A 345 -19.59 19.25 -17.17
CA GLY A 345 -19.37 20.68 -17.11
C GLY A 345 -19.10 21.17 -18.53
N SER A 346 -20.14 21.69 -19.16
CA SER A 346 -20.01 22.54 -20.33
C SER A 346 -19.13 23.74 -19.98
N LEU A 347 -18.07 23.98 -20.75
CA LEU A 347 -17.62 25.29 -21.25
C LEU A 347 -16.68 25.08 -22.44
#